data_AF-A0AA37F5V7-F1
#
_entry.id   AF-A0AA37F5V7-F1
#
_cell.length_a   1.000
_cell.length_b   1.000
_cell.length_c   1.000
_cell.angle_alpha   90.00
_cell.angle_beta   90.00
_cell.angle_gamma   90.00
#
_symmetry.space_group_name_H-M   'P 1'
#
loop_
_entity.id
_entity.type
_entity.pdbx_description
1 polymer ?
#
loop_
_entity_poly.entity_id
_entity_poly.type
_entity_poly.pdbx_seq_one_letter_code
_entity_poly.pdbx_strand_id
1 'polypeptide(L)'
;MTDTLSIILLTVLFAVLVIGLILLAVRLAQRPRNALLGSTLSPELVEQVRELKTTGQFDQAVFMVRGETGMSHRAASRFVKKIH
;
A
#
# COMPACT_ATOMS: atom_id res chain seq x y z
N MET A 1 -25.18 -14.21 -39.39
CA MET A 1 -23.83 -14.61 -38.93
C MET A 1 -22.97 -13.38 -38.61
N THR A 2 -23.07 -12.31 -39.40
CA THR A 2 -22.45 -11.00 -39.12
C THR A 2 -22.98 -10.34 -37.84
N ASP A 3 -24.28 -10.45 -37.54
CA ASP A 3 -24.87 -9.82 -36.35
C ASP A 3 -24.35 -10.43 -35.03
N THR A 4 -24.21 -11.75 -34.98
CA THR A 4 -23.64 -12.46 -33.82
C THR A 4 -22.16 -12.14 -33.64
N LEU A 5 -21.40 -12.01 -34.74
CA LEU A 5 -20.00 -11.60 -34.72
C LEU A 5 -19.86 -10.16 -34.21
N SER A 6 -20.71 -9.24 -34.66
CA SER A 6 -20.74 -7.85 -34.20
C SER A 6 -21.04 -7.74 -32.70
N ILE A 7 -22.01 -8.52 -32.21
CA ILE A 7 -22.35 -8.55 -30.77
C ILE A 7 -21.15 -9.04 -29.95
N ILE A 8 -20.55 -10.16 -30.34
CA ILE A 8 -19.38 -10.72 -29.63
C ILE A 8 -18.23 -9.70 -29.63
N LEU A 9 -17.93 -9.08 -30.76
CA LEU A 9 -16.87 -8.08 -30.88
C LEU A 9 -17.11 -6.90 -29.93
N LEU A 10 -18.35 -6.39 -29.88
CA LEU A 10 -18.72 -5.27 -29.03
C LEU A 10 -18.65 -5.64 -27.55
N THR A 11 -19.11 -6.83 -27.16
CA THR A 11 -19.01 -7.31 -25.78
C THR A 11 -17.56 -7.47 -25.34
N VAL A 12 -16.71 -8.06 -26.18
CA VAL A 12 -15.28 -8.23 -25.88
C VAL A 12 -14.58 -6.87 -25.76
N LEU A 13 -14.85 -5.96 -26.69
CA LEU A 13 -14.30 -4.60 -26.65
C LEU A 13 -14.71 -3.88 -25.36
N PHE A 14 -15.99 -3.95 -24.99
CA PHE A 14 -16.51 -3.34 -23.78
C PHE A 14 -15.89 -3.96 -22.52
N ALA A 15 -15.77 -5.29 -22.46
CA ALA A 15 -15.14 -5.98 -21.34
C ALA A 15 -13.67 -5.56 -21.17
N VAL A 16 -12.90 -5.49 -22.26
CA VAL A 16 -11.51 -5.02 -22.24
C VAL A 16 -11.41 -3.58 -21.77
N LEU A 17 -12.32 -2.70 -22.23
CA LEU A 17 -12.40 -1.31 -21.79
C LEU A 17 -12.65 -1.22 -20.28
N VAL A 18 -13.64 -1.96 -19.77
CA VAL A 18 -13.99 -1.98 -18.34
C VAL A 18 -12.83 -2.50 -17.50
N ILE A 19 -12.21 -3.62 -17.90
CA ILE A 19 -11.04 -4.18 -17.19
C ILE A 19 -9.88 -3.17 -17.21
N GLY A 20 -9.63 -2.54 -18.35
CA GLY A 20 -8.60 -1.51 -18.48
C GLY A 20 -8.86 -0.30 -17.57
N LEU A 21 -10.11 0.17 -17.49
CA LEU A 21 -10.51 1.26 -16.59
C LEU A 21 -10.38 0.87 -15.12
N ILE A 22 -10.77 -0.35 -14.74
CA ILE A 22 -10.59 -0.86 -13.38
C ILE A 22 -9.10 -0.92 -13.05
N LEU A 23 -8.27 -1.51 -13.91
CA LEU A 23 -6.82 -1.58 -13.69
C LEU A 23 -6.18 -0.19 -13.66
N LEU A 24 -6.63 0.75 -14.49
CA LEU A 24 -6.15 2.13 -14.48
C LEU A 24 -6.54 2.85 -13.19
N ALA A 25 -7.79 2.73 -12.76
CA ALA A 25 -8.27 3.26 -11.49
C ALA A 25 -7.52 2.65 -10.31
N VAL A 26 -7.30 1.33 -10.32
CA VAL A 26 -6.49 0.62 -9.32
C VAL A 26 -5.04 1.10 -9.36
N ARG A 27 -4.42 1.28 -10.54
CA ARG A 27 -3.06 1.83 -10.65
C ARG A 27 -2.96 3.29 -10.22
N LEU A 28 -4.00 4.09 -10.43
CA LEU A 28 -4.09 5.47 -9.96
C LEU A 28 -4.30 5.51 -8.44
N ALA A 29 -5.12 4.62 -7.88
CA ALA A 29 -5.32 4.47 -6.44
C ALA A 29 -4.10 3.84 -5.73
N GLN A 30 -3.38 2.95 -6.43
CA GLN A 30 -2.11 2.35 -6.01
C GLN A 30 -0.89 3.21 -6.37
N ARG A 31 -1.08 4.36 -7.08
CA ARG A 31 -0.02 5.36 -7.26
C ARG A 31 0.43 5.73 -5.86
N PRO A 32 1.70 5.50 -5.53
CA PRO A 32 2.09 5.10 -4.19
C PRO A 32 1.84 6.25 -3.22
N ARG A 33 0.79 6.10 -2.40
CA ARG A 33 0.63 6.80 -1.12
C ARG A 33 1.88 6.72 -0.24
N ASN A 34 2.81 5.80 -0.54
CA ASN A 34 4.12 5.68 0.10
C ASN A 34 5.04 6.90 -0.06
N ALA A 35 4.75 7.85 -0.96
CA ALA A 35 5.53 9.09 -1.06
C ALA A 35 5.10 10.16 -0.03
N LEU A 36 3.92 10.04 0.58
CA LEU A 36 3.36 11.04 1.50
C LEU A 36 3.36 10.61 2.98
N LEU A 37 3.63 9.33 3.27
CA LEU A 37 3.67 8.76 4.65
C LEU A 37 4.99 8.98 5.39
N GLY A 38 5.89 9.81 4.85
CA GLY A 38 7.15 10.18 5.50
C GLY A 38 7.03 11.29 6.55
N SER A 39 5.85 11.92 6.70
CA SER A 39 5.69 13.15 7.49
C SER A 39 4.64 13.11 8.61
N THR A 40 3.93 12.01 8.85
CA THR A 40 2.86 11.96 9.88
C THR A 40 2.73 10.59 10.57
N LEU A 41 3.83 9.95 10.98
CA LEU A 41 3.65 9.05 12.14
C LEU A 41 3.36 9.95 13.34
N SER A 42 2.29 9.63 14.07
CA SER A 42 1.95 10.35 15.30
C SER A 42 3.19 10.44 16.19
N PRO A 43 3.54 11.60 16.76
CA PRO A 43 4.71 11.76 17.63
C PRO A 43 4.76 10.70 18.74
N GLU A 44 3.58 10.35 19.26
CA GLU A 44 3.33 9.26 20.21
C GLU A 44 3.86 7.90 19.73
N LEU A 45 3.62 7.56 18.46
CA LEU A 45 4.04 6.30 17.86
C LEU A 45 5.56 6.27 17.65
N VAL A 46 6.16 7.42 17.31
CA VAL A 46 7.63 7.54 17.19
C VAL A 46 8.28 7.36 18.56
N GLU A 47 7.71 7.94 19.62
CA GLU A 47 8.23 7.83 20.98
C GLU A 47 8.12 6.39 21.50
N GLN A 48 6.97 5.72 21.30
CA GLN A 48 6.80 4.32 21.69
C GLN A 48 7.74 3.39 20.90
N VAL A 49 7.92 3.62 19.59
CA VAL A 49 8.87 2.85 18.77
C VAL A 49 10.31 3.07 19.26
N ARG A 50 10.64 4.29 19.70
CA ARG A 50 11.94 4.61 20.28
C ARG A 50 12.17 3.90 21.60
N GLU A 51 11.19 3.89 22.49
CA GLU A 51 11.24 3.16 23.76
C GLU A 51 11.37 1.64 23.56
N LEU A 52 10.60 1.08 22.62
CA LEU A 52 10.75 -0.34 22.26
C LEU A 52 12.13 -0.63 21.66
N LYS A 53 12.72 0.32 20.93
CA LYS A 53 14.07 0.20 20.38
C LYS A 53 15.14 0.26 21.48
N THR A 54 15.02 1.15 22.47
CA THR A 54 15.99 1.26 23.58
C THR A 54 15.93 0.06 24.51
N THR A 55 14.76 -0.56 24.67
CA THR A 55 14.58 -1.80 25.43
C THR A 55 14.99 -3.06 24.67
N GLY A 56 15.47 -2.94 23.42
CA GLY A 56 15.93 -4.05 22.60
C GLY A 56 14.81 -4.89 21.95
N GLN A 57 13.55 -4.46 22.07
CA GLN A 57 12.36 -5.16 21.55
C GLN A 57 12.09 -4.79 20.09
N PHE A 58 13.06 -5.06 19.21
CA PHE A 58 13.04 -4.64 17.81
C PHE A 58 11.85 -5.22 17.01
N ASP A 59 11.56 -6.51 17.20
CA ASP A 59 10.46 -7.18 16.49
C ASP A 59 9.10 -6.61 16.90
N GLN A 60 8.92 -6.30 18.19
CA GLN A 60 7.70 -5.72 18.71
C GLN A 60 7.47 -4.30 18.18
N ALA A 61 8.53 -3.49 18.09
CA ALA A 61 8.48 -2.18 17.44
C ALA A 61 8.07 -2.31 15.96
N VAL A 62 8.60 -3.31 15.25
CA VAL A 62 8.22 -3.58 13.85
C VAL A 62 6.75 -4.01 13.74
N PHE A 63 6.27 -4.90 14.62
CA PHE A 63 4.86 -5.30 14.64
C PHE A 63 3.93 -4.13 14.91
N MET A 64 4.26 -3.30 15.89
CA MET A 64 3.48 -2.11 16.23
C MET A 64 3.38 -1.14 15.04
N VAL A 65 4.51 -0.82 14.40
CA VAL A 65 4.53 0.03 13.21
C VAL A 65 3.67 -0.56 12.10
N ARG A 66 3.74 -1.88 11.86
CA ARG A 66 2.90 -2.53 10.85
C ARG A 66 1.41 -2.47 11.18
N GLY A 67 1.04 -2.63 12.45
CA GLY A 67 -0.35 -2.55 12.92
C GLY A 67 -0.93 -1.16 12.69
N GLU A 68 -0.17 -0.13 13.05
CA GLU A 68 -0.62 1.27 12.99
C GLU A 68 -0.55 1.88 11.58
N THR A 69 0.42 1.47 10.76
CA THR A 69 0.68 2.12 9.46
C THR A 69 0.31 1.26 8.24
N GLY A 70 0.02 -0.03 8.44
CA GLY A 70 -0.16 -1.00 7.35
C GLY A 70 1.12 -1.27 6.54
N MET A 71 2.29 -0.81 7.01
CA MET A 71 3.55 -1.00 6.30
C MET A 71 3.89 -2.49 6.13
N SER A 72 4.55 -2.82 5.01
CA SER A 72 5.17 -4.13 4.85
C SER A 72 6.27 -4.32 5.90
N HIS A 73 6.56 -5.57 6.28
CA HIS A 73 7.60 -5.87 7.26
C HIS A 73 8.96 -5.24 6.91
N ARG A 74 9.34 -5.24 5.63
CA ARG A 74 10.58 -4.61 5.13
C ARG A 74 10.57 -3.07 5.23
N ALA A 75 9.41 -2.44 5.12
CA ALA A 75 9.27 -1.00 5.28
C ALA A 75 9.33 -0.62 6.76
N ALA A 76 8.60 -1.34 7.61
CA ALA A 76 8.58 -1.13 9.06
C ALA A 76 9.95 -1.36 9.70
N SER A 77 10.69 -2.42 9.31
CA SER A 77 12.04 -2.66 9.84
C SER A 77 13.04 -1.57 9.47
N ARG A 78 12.96 -1.05 8.23
CA ARG A 78 13.76 0.11 7.81
C ARG A 78 13.40 1.38 8.58
N PHE A 79 12.12 1.57 8.88
CA PHE A 79 11.65 2.69 9.68
C PHE A 79 12.21 2.64 11.11
N VAL A 80 12.04 1.52 11.83
CA VAL A 80 12.57 1.33 13.19
C VAL A 80 14.10 1.47 13.21
N LYS A 81 14.81 0.96 12.19
CA LYS A 81 16.26 1.10 12.08
C LYS A 81 16.70 2.56 11.91
N LYS A 82 15.95 3.36 11.15
CA LYS A 82 16.27 4.76 10.82
C LYS A 82 16.06 5.72 11.99
N ILE A 83 15.11 5.45 12.89
CA ILE A 83 14.85 6.32 14.06
C ILE A 83 16.07 6.32 14.98
N HIS A 84 16.47 7.49 15.50
CA HIS A 84 17.51 7.65 16.54
C HIS A 84 16.88 8.36 17.73
#